data_AF-A0A2M7NVQ4-F1
#
_entry.id   AF-A0A2M7NVQ4-F1
#
_cell.length_a   1.000
_cell.length_b   1.000
_cell.length_c   1.000
_cell.angle_alpha   90.00
_cell.angle_beta   90.00
_cell.angle_gamma   90.00
#
_symmetry.space_group_name_H-M   'P 1'
#
loop_
_entity.id
_entity.type
_entity.pdbx_description
1 polymer ?
#
loop_
_entity_poly.entity_id
_entity_poly.type
_entity_poly.pdbx_seq_one_letter_code
_entity_poly.pdbx_strand_id
1 'polypeptide(L)'
;KSVTIHNLILSLLYKYSPYDLKLILIDAKMVELTVYNGIPHLFSRVQTDVRGAVASLKWAVFEMERRLKLFSENGVRDLAGYHESCGSLPYIVIVIDELADLMAVAQKDMELAITRLSQMSRACGIHLVLCTQRPSVNVITGVIKANLPARLSLHVLSKIDSRTILDAQGAEALLLHGDMLYLQPGSSSLERIQAPFVSRKEVQKVVKFIRSQNVDFDYMDLAKEVKKNDFSSAKIRDDMFWEAAEFVISQGKASTSLLQRRFRIGYGRAAGLIDTMYELGVVGDDLGPTKGKEILCDLVTLERLRENL
;
A
#
# COMPACT_ATOMS: atom_id res chain seq x y z
N LYS A 1 22.59 0.40 -9.69
CA LYS A 1 21.17 0.33 -9.27
C LYS A 1 21.07 0.42 -7.75
N SER A 2 21.60 -0.56 -7.02
CA SER A 2 21.49 -0.62 -5.55
C SER A 2 22.02 0.64 -4.85
N VAL A 3 23.19 1.15 -5.27
CA VAL A 3 23.74 2.42 -4.75
C VAL A 3 22.76 3.60 -4.96
N THR A 4 22.12 3.70 -6.12
CA THR A 4 21.11 4.74 -6.41
C THR A 4 19.89 4.61 -5.51
N ILE A 5 19.43 3.39 -5.24
CA ILE A 5 18.32 3.13 -4.31
C ILE A 5 18.72 3.55 -2.89
N HIS A 6 19.93 3.21 -2.45
CA HIS A 6 20.44 3.64 -1.15
C HIS A 6 20.54 5.16 -1.05
N ASN A 7 21.02 5.85 -2.09
CA ASN A 7 21.06 7.32 -2.10
C ASN A 7 19.67 7.93 -1.96
N LEU A 8 18.68 7.37 -2.67
CA LEU A 8 17.29 7.82 -2.56
C LEU A 8 16.77 7.66 -1.14
N ILE A 9 16.90 6.46 -0.55
CA ILE A 9 16.44 6.17 0.80
C ILE A 9 17.17 7.05 1.81
N LEU A 10 18.50 7.18 1.72
CA LEU A 10 19.27 8.02 2.63
C LEU A 10 18.87 9.50 2.51
N SER A 11 18.68 10.01 1.30
CA SER A 11 18.24 11.40 1.10
C SER A 11 16.91 11.67 1.80
N LEU A 12 15.99 10.70 1.79
CA LEU A 12 14.74 10.77 2.53
C LEU A 12 14.96 10.72 4.04
N LEU A 13 15.77 9.77 4.54
CA LEU A 13 16.05 9.60 5.97
C LEU A 13 16.78 10.81 6.59
N TYR A 14 17.61 11.52 5.83
CA TYR A 14 18.28 12.74 6.28
C TYR A 14 17.34 13.94 6.36
N LYS A 15 16.20 13.90 5.68
CA LYS A 15 15.28 15.03 5.57
C LYS A 15 14.01 14.89 6.41
N TYR A 16 13.51 13.66 6.59
CA TYR A 16 12.20 13.42 7.18
C TYR A 16 12.26 12.59 8.46
N SER A 17 11.45 12.99 9.45
CA SER A 17 11.26 12.21 10.67
C SER A 17 10.39 10.96 10.39
N PRO A 18 10.41 9.94 11.26
CA PRO A 18 9.55 8.77 11.12
C PRO A 18 8.05 9.07 11.30
N TYR A 19 7.68 10.28 11.74
CA TYR A 19 6.29 10.75 11.80
C TYR A 19 5.84 11.36 10.48
N ASP A 20 6.78 11.91 9.70
CA ASP A 20 6.48 12.54 8.40
C ASP A 20 6.64 11.57 7.22
N LEU A 21 7.44 10.51 7.41
CA LEU A 21 7.76 9.54 6.37
C LEU A 21 7.74 8.10 6.89
N LYS A 22 7.00 7.26 6.18
CA LYS A 22 7.01 5.81 6.31
C LYS A 22 7.50 5.14 5.03
N LEU A 23 8.24 4.05 5.21
CA LEU A 23 8.85 3.26 4.15
C LEU A 23 8.29 1.84 4.16
N ILE A 24 7.98 1.33 2.97
CA ILE A 24 7.70 -0.09 2.72
C ILE A 24 8.75 -0.57 1.72
N LEU A 25 9.59 -1.52 2.14
CA LEU A 25 10.71 -2.01 1.35
C LEU A 25 10.47 -3.46 0.96
N ILE A 26 10.63 -3.77 -0.33
CA ILE A 26 10.46 -5.11 -0.89
C ILE A 26 11.77 -5.53 -1.56
N ASP A 27 12.37 -6.60 -1.04
CA ASP A 27 13.66 -7.15 -1.47
C ASP A 27 13.57 -8.69 -1.60
N ALA A 28 13.18 -9.14 -2.79
CA ALA A 28 13.02 -10.56 -3.10
C ALA A 28 14.33 -11.36 -3.02
N LYS A 29 15.50 -10.70 -3.06
CA LYS A 29 16.82 -11.34 -3.03
C LYS A 29 17.46 -11.33 -1.64
N MET A 30 16.89 -10.59 -0.68
CA MET A 30 17.40 -10.42 0.70
C MET A 30 18.80 -9.79 0.81
N VAL A 31 19.33 -9.17 -0.24
CA VAL A 31 20.73 -8.71 -0.26
C VAL A 31 20.88 -7.24 0.10
N GLU A 32 19.95 -6.40 -0.36
CA GLU A 32 20.17 -4.96 -0.50
C GLU A 32 19.45 -4.17 0.61
N LEU A 33 18.15 -4.41 0.80
CA LEU A 33 17.31 -3.54 1.64
C LEU A 33 17.13 -4.07 3.07
N THR A 34 17.47 -5.33 3.34
CA THR A 34 17.37 -5.95 4.67
C THR A 34 18.17 -5.22 5.74
N VAL A 35 19.21 -4.48 5.34
CA VAL A 35 20.00 -3.60 6.23
C VAL A 35 19.13 -2.56 6.96
N TYR A 36 18.01 -2.13 6.38
CA TYR A 36 17.15 -1.11 6.97
C TYR A 36 16.25 -1.64 8.10
N ASN A 37 16.09 -2.97 8.26
CA ASN A 37 15.25 -3.56 9.31
C ASN A 37 15.64 -3.08 10.71
N GLY A 38 14.81 -2.26 11.33
CA GLY A 38 14.96 -1.79 12.71
C GLY A 38 14.88 -0.27 12.81
N ILE A 39 14.75 0.44 11.69
CA ILE A 39 14.52 1.88 11.71
C ILE A 39 13.02 2.19 11.90
N PRO A 40 12.67 3.26 12.64
CA PRO A 40 11.28 3.64 12.93
C PRO A 40 10.53 4.16 11.69
N HIS A 41 11.24 4.50 10.63
CA HIS A 41 10.63 4.85 9.34
C HIS A 41 10.01 3.64 8.64
N LEU A 42 10.41 2.41 8.95
CA LEU A 42 9.81 1.24 8.33
C LEU A 42 8.41 1.00 8.88
N PHE A 43 7.45 0.88 7.98
CA PHE A 43 6.06 0.57 8.32
C PHE A 43 5.87 -0.92 8.64
N SER A 44 6.61 -1.78 7.93
CA SER A 44 6.68 -3.22 8.16
C SER A 44 8.12 -3.69 7.98
N ARG A 45 8.41 -4.92 8.41
CA ARG A 45 9.71 -5.53 8.08
C ARG A 45 9.89 -5.59 6.56
N VAL A 46 11.13 -5.52 6.10
CA VAL A 46 11.46 -5.66 4.68
C VAL A 46 10.87 -6.97 4.17
N GLN A 47 10.03 -6.88 3.14
CA GLN A 47 9.33 -8.02 2.58
C GLN A 47 10.25 -8.77 1.64
N THR A 48 10.37 -10.08 1.83
CA THR A 48 11.35 -10.90 1.09
C THR A 48 10.70 -11.92 0.17
N ASP A 49 9.40 -12.15 0.32
CA ASP A 49 8.64 -13.11 -0.47
C ASP A 49 7.54 -12.42 -1.28
N VAL A 50 7.08 -13.11 -2.32
CA VAL A 50 6.06 -12.59 -3.25
C VAL A 50 4.73 -12.32 -2.53
N ARG A 51 4.34 -13.13 -1.55
CA ARG A 51 3.07 -12.93 -0.84
C ARG A 51 3.12 -11.67 0.01
N GLY A 52 4.23 -11.45 0.73
CA GLY A 52 4.48 -10.23 1.49
C GLY A 52 4.51 -8.98 0.60
N ALA A 53 5.10 -9.08 -0.59
CA ALA A 53 5.11 -8.00 -1.58
C ALA A 53 3.70 -7.64 -2.08
N VAL A 54 2.92 -8.64 -2.49
CA VAL A 54 1.53 -8.45 -2.94
C VAL A 54 0.66 -7.89 -1.82
N ALA A 55 0.79 -8.42 -0.60
CA ALA A 55 0.07 -7.91 0.57
C ALA A 55 0.41 -6.43 0.84
N SER A 56 1.68 -6.05 0.69
CA SER A 56 2.10 -4.66 0.91
C SER A 56 1.49 -3.69 -0.09
N LEU A 57 1.43 -4.07 -1.36
CA LEU A 57 0.79 -3.24 -2.40
C LEU A 57 -0.73 -3.19 -2.23
N LYS A 58 -1.38 -4.31 -1.88
CA LYS A 58 -2.82 -4.33 -1.56
C LYS A 58 -3.14 -3.43 -0.38
N TRP A 59 -2.35 -3.52 0.69
CA TRP A 59 -2.49 -2.63 1.84
C TRP A 59 -2.33 -1.17 1.44
N ALA A 60 -1.34 -0.84 0.61
CA ALA A 60 -1.15 0.53 0.14
C ALA A 60 -2.34 1.05 -0.67
N VAL A 61 -3.02 0.19 -1.45
CA VAL A 61 -4.27 0.54 -2.14
C VAL A 61 -5.38 0.85 -1.13
N PHE A 62 -5.54 0.01 -0.09
CA PHE A 62 -6.53 0.27 0.95
C PHE A 62 -6.25 1.58 1.72
N GLU A 63 -4.99 1.84 2.08
CA GLU A 63 -4.61 3.08 2.75
C GLU A 63 -4.81 4.31 1.84
N MET A 64 -4.57 4.17 0.53
CA MET A 64 -4.89 5.21 -0.45
C MET A 64 -6.39 5.54 -0.45
N GLU A 65 -7.24 4.51 -0.55
CA GLU A 65 -8.70 4.67 -0.53
C GLU A 65 -9.18 5.29 0.79
N ARG A 66 -8.67 4.81 1.93
CA ARG A 66 -8.93 5.39 3.26
C ARG A 66 -8.57 6.87 3.33
N ARG A 67 -7.40 7.27 2.81
CA ARG A 67 -6.96 8.68 2.81
C ARG A 67 -7.84 9.55 1.93
N LEU A 68 -8.21 9.09 0.73
CA LEU A 68 -9.11 9.85 -0.15
C LEU A 68 -10.46 10.11 0.51
N LYS A 69 -11.00 9.10 1.16
CA LYS A 69 -12.26 9.23 1.90
C LYS A 69 -12.15 10.21 3.06
N LEU A 70 -11.08 10.08 3.85
CA LEU A 70 -10.78 11.01 4.93
C LEU A 70 -10.62 12.45 4.44
N PHE A 71 -9.99 12.65 3.28
CA PHE A 71 -9.85 13.98 2.67
C PHE A 71 -11.20 14.56 2.27
N SER A 72 -12.05 13.73 1.64
CA SER A 72 -13.41 14.12 1.25
C SER A 72 -14.26 14.52 2.45
N GLU A 73 -14.22 13.75 3.54
CA GLU A 73 -14.96 14.03 4.78
C GLU A 73 -14.53 15.35 5.44
N ASN A 74 -13.26 15.72 5.27
CA ASN A 74 -12.70 16.96 5.81
C ASN A 74 -12.68 18.12 4.79
N GLY A 75 -13.25 17.92 3.59
CA GLY A 75 -13.32 18.95 2.55
C GLY A 75 -11.98 19.35 1.93
N VAL A 76 -10.94 18.50 2.05
CA VAL A 76 -9.61 18.73 1.48
C VAL A 76 -9.36 17.85 0.25
N ARG A 77 -8.45 18.29 -0.63
CA ARG A 77 -8.19 17.63 -1.91
C ARG A 77 -6.97 16.71 -1.91
N ASP A 78 -6.03 16.94 -1.02
CA ASP A 78 -4.76 16.24 -0.95
C ASP A 78 -4.17 16.24 0.46
N LEU A 79 -3.05 15.52 0.61
CA LEU A 79 -2.34 15.39 1.87
C LEU A 79 -1.84 16.73 2.42
N ALA A 80 -1.41 17.65 1.55
CA ALA A 80 -0.96 18.97 1.96
C ALA A 80 -2.11 19.77 2.58
N GLY A 81 -3.26 19.80 1.92
CA GLY A 81 -4.47 20.41 2.48
C GLY A 81 -4.89 19.77 3.80
N TYR A 82 -4.78 18.44 3.92
CA TYR A 82 -5.07 17.74 5.17
C TYR A 82 -4.13 18.12 6.33
N HIS A 83 -2.83 18.30 6.05
CA HIS A 83 -1.83 18.77 7.02
C HIS A 83 -2.11 20.17 7.52
N GLU A 84 -2.60 21.06 6.65
CA GLU A 84 -2.92 22.44 7.01
C GLU A 84 -4.19 22.56 7.86
N SER A 85 -5.18 21.68 7.64
CA SER A 85 -6.52 21.86 8.21
C SER A 85 -6.85 20.97 9.41
N CYS A 86 -6.42 19.71 9.42
CA CYS A 86 -7.07 18.68 10.24
C CYS A 86 -6.12 17.78 11.01
N GLY A 87 -4.97 17.41 10.45
CA GLY A 87 -4.05 16.49 11.13
C GLY A 87 -2.83 16.12 10.30
N SER A 88 -1.90 15.40 10.93
CA SER A 88 -0.67 14.95 10.26
C SER A 88 -0.78 13.48 9.86
N LEU A 89 -0.43 13.20 8.60
CA LEU A 89 -0.31 11.85 8.05
C LEU A 89 1.03 11.71 7.33
N PRO A 90 1.79 10.64 7.56
CA PRO A 90 3.09 10.48 6.91
C PRO A 90 2.94 10.27 5.41
N TYR A 91 3.91 10.75 4.64
CA TYR A 91 4.17 10.24 3.29
C TYR A 91 4.54 8.77 3.37
N ILE A 92 4.11 7.97 2.40
CA ILE A 92 4.48 6.56 2.29
C ILE A 92 5.28 6.37 1.00
N VAL A 93 6.50 5.87 1.11
CA VAL A 93 7.32 5.52 -0.06
C VAL A 93 7.52 4.02 -0.09
N ILE A 94 7.09 3.40 -1.19
CA ILE A 94 7.17 1.97 -1.42
C ILE A 94 8.30 1.73 -2.43
N VAL A 95 9.31 0.97 -2.04
CA VAL A 95 10.48 0.67 -2.86
C VAL A 95 10.54 -0.82 -3.15
N ILE A 96 10.56 -1.18 -4.43
CA ILE A 96 10.70 -2.56 -4.91
C ILE A 96 12.06 -2.70 -5.59
N ASP A 97 12.97 -3.49 -5.03
CA ASP A 97 14.33 -3.62 -5.57
C ASP A 97 14.36 -4.35 -6.92
N GLU A 98 13.62 -5.45 -7.05
CA GLU A 98 13.60 -6.29 -8.26
C GLU A 98 12.16 -6.69 -8.62
N LEU A 99 11.50 -5.85 -9.41
CA LEU A 99 10.14 -6.07 -9.87
C LEU A 99 10.01 -7.36 -10.69
N ALA A 100 11.03 -7.72 -11.47
CA ALA A 100 10.97 -8.87 -12.36
C ALA A 100 10.74 -10.21 -11.63
N ASP A 101 11.29 -10.37 -10.42
CA ASP A 101 11.07 -11.58 -9.62
C ASP A 101 9.60 -11.71 -9.18
N LEU A 102 8.96 -10.58 -8.88
CA LEU A 102 7.56 -10.54 -8.49
C LEU A 102 6.63 -10.77 -9.69
N MET A 103 6.95 -10.16 -10.83
CA MET A 103 6.18 -10.30 -12.07
C MET A 103 6.19 -11.74 -12.59
N ALA A 104 7.29 -12.47 -12.41
CA ALA A 104 7.38 -13.88 -12.83
C ALA A 104 6.38 -14.80 -12.11
N VAL A 105 5.92 -14.42 -10.90
CA VAL A 105 5.05 -15.27 -10.06
C VAL A 105 3.64 -14.68 -9.92
N ALA A 106 3.51 -13.36 -9.80
CA ALA A 106 2.28 -12.68 -9.44
C ALA A 106 1.96 -11.48 -10.33
N GLN A 107 2.27 -11.55 -11.63
CA GLN A 107 2.08 -10.45 -12.59
C GLN A 107 0.74 -9.74 -12.45
N LYS A 108 -0.37 -10.49 -12.47
CA LYS A 108 -1.73 -9.93 -12.46
C LYS A 108 -2.00 -9.06 -11.23
N ASP A 109 -1.67 -9.57 -10.04
CA ASP A 109 -1.88 -8.85 -8.78
C ASP A 109 -0.98 -7.61 -8.69
N MET A 110 0.29 -7.74 -9.13
CA MET A 110 1.26 -6.65 -9.14
C MET A 110 0.83 -5.52 -10.08
N GLU A 111 0.47 -5.83 -11.33
CA GLU A 111 0.02 -4.83 -12.30
C GLU A 111 -1.24 -4.10 -11.84
N LEU A 112 -2.22 -4.82 -11.30
CA LEU A 112 -3.45 -4.21 -10.81
C LEU A 112 -3.16 -3.22 -9.67
N ALA A 113 -2.34 -3.61 -8.70
CA ALA A 113 -2.02 -2.76 -7.57
C ALA A 113 -1.14 -1.56 -8.00
N ILE A 114 -0.12 -1.78 -8.84
CA ILE A 114 0.71 -0.70 -9.38
C ILE A 114 -0.14 0.30 -10.16
N THR A 115 -1.05 -0.17 -11.01
CA THR A 115 -1.94 0.68 -11.81
C THR A 115 -2.83 1.54 -10.93
N ARG A 116 -3.51 0.92 -9.94
CA ARG A 116 -4.36 1.67 -9.00
C ARG A 116 -3.59 2.74 -8.24
N LEU A 117 -2.44 2.37 -7.68
CA LEU A 117 -1.60 3.31 -6.93
C LEU A 117 -1.13 4.44 -7.84
N SER A 118 -0.49 4.13 -8.96
CA SER A 118 0.08 5.16 -9.85
C SER A 118 -0.95 6.16 -10.40
N GLN A 119 -2.22 5.78 -10.52
CA GLN A 119 -3.29 6.68 -10.99
C GLN A 119 -3.79 7.65 -9.91
N MET A 120 -3.88 7.22 -8.65
CA MET A 120 -4.63 7.96 -7.61
C MET A 120 -3.77 8.34 -6.39
N SER A 121 -2.57 7.80 -6.26
CA SER A 121 -1.76 7.93 -5.04
C SER A 121 -1.10 9.29 -4.85
N ARG A 122 -0.98 10.09 -5.91
CA ARG A 122 -0.29 11.41 -5.88
C ARG A 122 -0.87 12.34 -4.82
N ALA A 123 -2.20 12.47 -4.77
CA ALA A 123 -2.87 13.32 -3.79
C ALA A 123 -2.79 12.73 -2.36
N CYS A 124 -2.65 11.41 -2.24
CA CYS A 124 -2.62 10.67 -0.98
C CYS A 124 -1.26 10.68 -0.28
N GLY A 125 -0.22 11.17 -0.96
CA GLY A 125 1.17 11.12 -0.49
C GLY A 125 1.73 9.71 -0.41
N ILE A 126 1.28 8.80 -1.28
CA ILE A 126 1.83 7.46 -1.43
C ILE A 126 2.59 7.40 -2.76
N HIS A 127 3.86 7.01 -2.72
CA HIS A 127 4.78 7.06 -3.85
C HIS A 127 5.42 5.70 -4.11
N LEU A 128 5.54 5.34 -5.39
CA LEU A 128 6.12 4.07 -5.82
C LEU A 128 7.50 4.30 -6.45
N VAL A 129 8.45 3.44 -6.08
CA VAL A 129 9.78 3.35 -6.68
C VAL A 129 9.97 1.90 -7.12
N LEU A 130 9.92 1.66 -8.43
CA LEU A 130 10.06 0.33 -9.01
C LEU A 130 11.43 0.20 -9.65
N CYS A 131 12.18 -0.83 -9.24
CA CYS A 131 13.51 -1.11 -9.77
C CYS A 131 13.56 -2.51 -10.37
N THR A 132 14.38 -2.70 -11.40
CA THR A 132 14.62 -4.00 -12.04
C THR A 132 16.00 -4.02 -12.67
N GLN A 133 16.63 -5.19 -12.73
CA GLN A 133 17.82 -5.42 -13.55
C GLN A 133 17.47 -6.05 -14.90
N ARG A 134 16.22 -6.48 -15.08
CA ARG A 134 15.72 -7.14 -16.29
C ARG A 134 14.70 -6.21 -16.97
N PRO A 135 15.16 -5.24 -17.78
CA PRO A 135 14.29 -4.30 -18.48
C PRO A 135 13.68 -4.92 -19.74
N SER A 136 12.85 -5.95 -19.56
CA SER A 136 12.09 -6.59 -20.63
C SER A 136 10.66 -6.06 -20.70
N VAL A 137 10.03 -6.18 -21.87
CA VAL A 137 8.62 -5.77 -22.09
C VAL A 137 7.66 -6.55 -21.18
N ASN A 138 8.02 -7.77 -20.76
CA ASN A 138 7.22 -8.58 -19.84
C ASN A 138 7.30 -8.10 -18.39
N VAL A 139 8.34 -7.35 -18.03
CA VAL A 139 8.52 -6.78 -16.69
C VAL A 139 8.03 -5.33 -16.66
N ILE A 140 8.42 -4.54 -17.67
CA ILE A 140 8.03 -3.14 -17.84
C ILE A 140 6.94 -3.09 -18.91
N THR A 141 5.74 -3.55 -18.54
CA THR A 141 4.62 -3.64 -19.47
C THR A 141 4.10 -2.25 -19.87
N GLY A 142 3.36 -2.18 -20.96
CA GLY A 142 2.77 -0.92 -21.44
C GLY A 142 1.89 -0.24 -20.38
N VAL A 143 1.16 -1.03 -19.58
CA VAL A 143 0.34 -0.53 -18.47
C VAL A 143 1.19 0.16 -17.41
N ILE A 144 2.32 -0.44 -17.02
CA ILE A 144 3.25 0.17 -16.06
C ILE A 144 3.83 1.47 -16.63
N LYS A 145 4.28 1.46 -17.90
CA LYS A 145 4.83 2.66 -18.54
C LYS A 145 3.82 3.80 -18.63
N ALA A 146 2.57 3.50 -18.94
CA ALA A 146 1.51 4.49 -19.09
C ALA A 146 1.24 5.25 -17.78
N ASN A 147 1.44 4.63 -16.62
CA ASN A 147 1.14 5.25 -15.33
C ASN A 147 2.39 5.72 -14.55
N LEU A 148 3.60 5.39 -14.99
CA LEU A 148 4.87 5.84 -14.38
C LEU A 148 5.68 6.69 -15.37
N PRO A 149 5.43 8.01 -15.45
CA PRO A 149 6.05 8.89 -16.42
C PRO A 149 7.48 9.30 -16.06
N ALA A 150 7.83 9.33 -14.76
CA ALA A 150 9.21 9.58 -14.32
C ALA A 150 10.03 8.30 -14.46
N ARG A 151 11.09 8.33 -15.26
CA ARG A 151 11.91 7.14 -15.51
C ARG A 151 13.39 7.45 -15.42
N LEU A 152 14.13 6.49 -14.91
CA LEU A 152 15.57 6.59 -14.72
C LEU A 152 16.19 5.30 -15.24
N SER A 153 17.16 5.42 -16.14
CA SER A 153 17.96 4.28 -16.59
C SER A 153 19.42 4.51 -16.24
N LEU A 154 19.99 3.54 -15.55
CA LEU A 154 21.45 3.36 -15.51
C LEU A 154 21.88 2.67 -16.81
N HIS A 155 23.18 2.38 -16.92
CA HIS A 155 23.69 1.59 -18.04
C HIS A 155 22.93 0.27 -18.24
N VAL A 156 22.57 -0.01 -19.49
CA VAL A 156 21.92 -1.24 -19.94
C VAL A 156 22.73 -1.90 -21.07
N LEU A 157 22.48 -3.18 -21.35
CA LEU A 157 23.29 -3.94 -22.31
C LEU A 157 23.00 -3.58 -23.76
N SER A 158 21.79 -3.11 -24.07
CA SER A 158 21.37 -2.90 -25.45
C SER A 158 20.48 -1.68 -25.65
N LYS A 159 20.43 -1.22 -26.91
CA LYS A 159 19.49 -0.18 -27.37
C LYS A 159 18.02 -0.57 -27.17
N ILE A 160 17.73 -1.88 -27.19
CA ILE A 160 16.39 -2.42 -26.97
C ILE A 160 16.01 -2.22 -25.51
N ASP A 161 16.91 -2.54 -24.57
CA ASP A 161 16.71 -2.33 -23.14
C ASP A 161 16.53 -0.84 -22.80
N SER A 162 17.33 0.03 -23.43
CA SER A 162 17.20 1.49 -23.26
C SER A 162 15.80 1.96 -23.67
N ARG A 163 15.31 1.50 -24.83
CA ARG A 163 13.96 1.83 -25.30
C ARG A 163 12.87 1.25 -24.41
N THR A 164 13.07 0.07 -23.83
CA THR A 164 12.10 -0.52 -22.91
C THR A 164 11.89 0.37 -21.68
N ILE A 165 12.95 1.01 -21.17
CA ILE A 165 12.87 1.88 -19.99
C ILE A 165 12.47 3.32 -20.36
N LEU A 166 13.16 3.93 -21.32
CA LEU A 166 13.09 5.38 -21.58
C LEU A 166 12.24 5.75 -22.79
N ASP A 167 11.74 4.77 -23.56
CA ASP A 167 11.19 4.98 -24.91
C ASP A 167 12.19 5.67 -25.88
N ALA A 168 13.48 5.67 -25.51
CA ALA A 168 14.58 6.32 -26.23
C ALA A 168 15.88 5.51 -26.10
N GLN A 169 16.82 5.75 -27.02
CA GLN A 169 18.19 5.20 -26.94
C GLN A 169 19.10 6.09 -26.08
N GLY A 170 20.23 5.55 -25.63
CA GLY A 170 21.30 6.31 -24.98
C GLY A 170 21.78 5.66 -23.68
N ALA A 171 20.94 4.88 -23.01
CA ALA A 171 21.34 4.24 -21.76
C ALA A 171 22.41 3.16 -21.96
N GLU A 172 22.48 2.56 -23.14
CA GLU A 172 23.53 1.61 -23.52
C GLU A 172 24.92 2.24 -23.68
N ALA A 173 25.01 3.57 -23.75
CA ALA A 173 26.25 4.31 -23.92
C ALA A 173 26.76 4.96 -22.61
N LEU A 174 26.11 4.67 -21.47
CA LEU A 174 26.49 5.20 -20.17
C LEU A 174 27.79 4.56 -19.65
N LEU A 175 28.54 5.31 -18.84
CA LEU A 175 29.90 4.95 -18.38
C LEU A 175 29.92 4.07 -17.12
N LEU A 176 28.78 3.46 -16.75
CA LEU A 176 28.57 2.70 -15.51
C LEU A 176 28.73 3.57 -14.25
N HIS A 177 28.91 2.94 -13.08
CA HIS A 177 29.27 3.59 -11.81
C HIS A 177 28.43 4.80 -11.37
N GLY A 178 27.12 4.78 -11.66
CA GLY A 178 26.20 5.84 -11.25
C GLY A 178 25.83 6.80 -12.38
N ASP A 179 26.44 6.69 -13.56
CA ASP A 179 26.03 7.43 -14.74
C ASP A 179 24.63 6.95 -15.19
N MET A 180 23.70 7.90 -15.34
CA MET A 180 22.29 7.62 -15.59
C MET A 180 21.66 8.65 -16.53
N LEU A 181 20.56 8.24 -17.16
CA LEU A 181 19.64 9.11 -17.88
C LEU A 181 18.33 9.20 -17.11
N TYR A 182 17.84 10.42 -16.93
CA TYR A 182 16.56 10.73 -16.33
C TYR A 182 15.62 11.28 -17.41
N LEU A 183 14.43 10.68 -17.49
CA LEU A 183 13.32 11.17 -18.28
C LEU A 183 12.32 11.84 -17.34
N GLN A 184 12.23 13.16 -17.45
CA GLN A 184 11.30 13.96 -16.67
C GLN A 184 9.85 13.71 -17.14
N PRO A 185 8.87 13.60 -16.21
CA PRO A 185 7.47 13.52 -16.58
C PRO A 185 7.03 14.64 -17.52
N GLY A 186 6.40 14.28 -18.63
CA GLY A 186 5.87 15.24 -19.60
C GLY A 186 6.92 15.84 -20.55
N SER A 187 8.20 15.50 -20.41
CA SER A 187 9.25 15.87 -21.36
C SER A 187 9.66 14.68 -22.22
N SER A 188 10.21 14.97 -23.41
CA SER A 188 10.92 14.00 -24.25
C SER A 188 12.45 14.12 -24.12
N SER A 189 12.95 15.13 -23.39
CA SER A 189 14.38 15.34 -23.17
C SER A 189 14.93 14.40 -22.10
N LEU A 190 16.06 13.78 -22.40
CA LEU A 190 16.83 13.00 -21.44
C LEU A 190 17.89 13.86 -20.79
N GLU A 191 17.90 13.88 -19.46
CA GLU A 191 18.93 14.52 -18.67
C GLU A 191 19.96 13.48 -18.24
N ARG A 192 21.24 13.72 -18.53
CA ARG A 192 22.32 12.86 -18.04
C ARG A 192 22.76 13.32 -16.65
N ILE A 193 22.74 12.40 -15.70
CA ILE A 193 23.02 12.67 -14.29
C ILE A 193 24.06 11.66 -13.81
N GLN A 194 24.96 12.09 -12.93
CA GLN A 194 25.87 11.21 -12.22
C GLN A 194 25.36 11.02 -10.78
N ALA A 195 25.03 9.78 -10.40
CA ALA A 195 24.63 9.48 -9.02
C ALA A 195 25.80 9.71 -8.07
N PRO A 196 25.55 10.26 -6.87
CA PRO A 196 26.55 10.20 -5.81
C PRO A 196 26.85 8.73 -5.46
N PHE A 197 28.04 8.48 -4.93
CA PHE A 197 28.38 7.15 -4.43
C PHE A 197 28.13 7.09 -2.92
N VAL A 198 27.52 6.00 -2.46
CA VAL A 198 27.45 5.66 -1.04
C VAL A 198 27.88 4.21 -0.85
N SER A 199 28.79 4.00 0.10
CA SER A 199 29.25 2.67 0.46
C SER A 199 28.28 2.00 1.42
N ARG A 200 28.29 0.66 1.43
CA ARG A 200 27.53 -0.14 2.40
C ARG A 200 27.84 0.23 3.86
N LYS A 201 29.10 0.59 4.15
CA LYS A 201 29.54 1.01 5.49
C LYS A 201 28.86 2.31 5.91
N GLU A 202 28.69 3.26 5.01
CA GLU A 202 27.99 4.53 5.29
C GLU A 202 26.49 4.29 5.52
N VAL A 203 25.85 3.45 4.70
CA VAL A 203 24.44 3.06 4.92
C VAL A 203 24.26 2.45 6.31
N GLN A 204 25.12 1.50 6.69
CA GLN A 204 25.07 0.86 8.00
C GLN A 204 25.28 1.84 9.16
N LYS A 205 26.18 2.83 9.02
CA LYS A 205 26.39 3.88 10.03
C LYS A 205 25.13 4.70 10.25
N VAL A 206 24.49 5.16 9.17
CA VAL A 206 23.25 5.95 9.26
C VAL A 206 22.13 5.13 9.89
N VAL A 207 21.94 3.89 9.44
CA VAL A 207 20.93 3.00 10.02
C VAL A 207 21.19 2.77 11.51
N LYS A 208 22.44 2.50 11.90
CA LYS A 208 22.82 2.31 13.31
C LYS A 208 22.52 3.55 14.15
N PHE A 209 22.84 4.73 13.63
CA PHE A 209 22.56 6.01 14.30
C PHE A 209 21.07 6.23 14.52
N ILE A 210 20.24 5.94 13.51
CA ILE A 210 18.78 6.06 13.61
C ILE A 210 18.23 5.08 14.64
N ARG A 211 18.69 3.83 14.64
CA ARG A 211 18.27 2.81 15.62
C ARG A 211 18.61 3.21 17.06
N SER A 212 19.74 3.87 17.28
CA SER A 212 20.14 4.32 18.62
C SER A 212 19.34 5.49 19.16
N GLN A 213 18.45 6.10 18.38
CA GLN A 213 17.58 7.19 18.85
C GLN A 213 16.46 6.71 19.79
N ASN A 214 16.32 5.40 20.03
CA ASN A 214 15.33 4.80 20.94
C ASN A 214 13.89 5.29 20.71
N VAL A 215 13.52 5.51 19.45
CA VAL A 215 12.14 5.78 19.07
C VAL A 215 11.37 4.47 19.22
N ASP A 216 10.31 4.47 20.03
CA ASP A 216 9.43 3.32 20.16
C ASP A 216 8.57 3.17 18.89
N PHE A 217 8.56 1.99 18.30
CA PHE A 217 7.76 1.69 17.12
C PHE A 217 7.54 0.19 16.98
N ASP A 218 6.38 -0.17 16.43
CA ASP A 218 6.05 -1.53 16.06
C ASP A 218 5.88 -1.68 14.56
N TYR A 219 6.27 -2.85 14.07
CA TYR A 219 5.99 -3.22 12.69
C TYR A 219 4.52 -3.61 12.55
N MET A 220 3.90 -3.08 11.50
CA MET A 220 2.59 -3.55 11.09
C MET A 220 2.71 -4.88 10.34
N ASP A 221 1.85 -5.83 10.68
CA ASP A 221 1.68 -7.08 9.94
C ASP A 221 0.72 -6.85 8.77
N LEU A 222 1.28 -6.38 7.66
CA LEU A 222 0.52 -6.01 6.45
C LEU A 222 -0.35 -7.16 5.92
N ALA A 223 0.11 -8.40 6.05
CA ALA A 223 -0.66 -9.57 5.60
C ALA A 223 -1.91 -9.81 6.48
N LYS A 224 -1.82 -9.57 7.79
CA LYS A 224 -2.98 -9.63 8.68
C LYS A 224 -3.98 -8.51 8.41
N GLU A 225 -3.50 -7.29 8.19
CA GLU A 225 -4.38 -6.15 7.87
C GLU A 225 -5.13 -6.35 6.55
N VAL A 226 -4.44 -6.83 5.51
CA VAL A 226 -5.10 -7.19 4.24
C VAL A 226 -6.14 -8.28 4.46
N LYS A 227 -5.83 -9.33 5.24
CA LYS A 227 -6.82 -10.38 5.54
C LYS A 227 -8.02 -9.84 6.30
N LYS A 228 -7.83 -8.91 7.24
CA LYS A 228 -8.92 -8.28 7.97
C LYS A 228 -9.84 -7.49 7.04
N ASN A 229 -9.27 -6.74 6.09
CA ASN A 229 -10.02 -5.97 5.10
C ASN A 229 -10.66 -6.83 4.00
N ASP A 230 -9.97 -7.87 3.53
CA ASP A 230 -10.54 -8.85 2.61
C ASP A 230 -11.68 -9.62 3.27
N PHE A 231 -11.59 -9.89 4.58
CA PHE A 231 -12.64 -10.57 5.34
C PHE A 231 -13.85 -9.66 5.59
N SER A 232 -13.65 -8.37 5.93
CA SER A 232 -14.76 -7.41 6.04
C SER A 232 -15.48 -7.22 4.70
N SER A 233 -14.73 -7.04 3.61
CA SER A 233 -15.33 -6.89 2.27
C SER A 233 -15.96 -8.17 1.72
N ALA A 234 -15.41 -9.36 2.01
CA ALA A 234 -15.98 -10.64 1.60
C ALA A 234 -17.24 -11.03 2.40
N LYS A 235 -17.34 -10.65 3.67
CA LYS A 235 -18.52 -10.93 4.49
C LYS A 235 -19.71 -10.00 4.19
N ILE A 236 -19.44 -8.79 3.69
CA ILE A 236 -20.47 -7.84 3.23
C ILE A 236 -20.99 -8.19 1.82
N ARG A 237 -20.59 -9.32 1.24
CA ARG A 237 -21.09 -9.79 -0.06
C ARG A 237 -22.49 -10.38 -0.03
N ASP A 238 -23.05 -10.66 1.15
CA ASP A 238 -24.47 -11.04 1.19
C ASP A 238 -25.30 -9.81 0.86
N ASP A 239 -26.01 -9.84 -0.27
CA ASP A 239 -26.86 -8.75 -0.75
C ASP A 239 -27.85 -8.24 0.31
N MET A 240 -28.20 -9.08 1.29
CA MET A 240 -29.14 -8.77 2.36
C MET A 240 -28.47 -8.23 3.63
N PHE A 241 -27.13 -8.09 3.66
CA PHE A 241 -26.40 -7.66 4.85
C PHE A 241 -26.88 -6.30 5.37
N TRP A 242 -26.93 -5.29 4.50
CA TRP A 242 -27.33 -3.94 4.88
C TRP A 242 -28.78 -3.87 5.37
N GLU A 243 -29.70 -4.49 4.64
CA GLU A 243 -31.11 -4.57 5.04
C GLU A 243 -31.28 -5.30 6.38
N ALA A 244 -30.53 -6.38 6.59
CA ALA A 244 -30.58 -7.14 7.83
C ALA A 244 -29.99 -6.34 9.01
N ALA A 245 -28.91 -5.59 8.80
CA ALA A 245 -28.29 -4.77 9.83
C ALA A 245 -29.20 -3.59 10.22
N GLU A 246 -29.77 -2.88 9.25
CA GLU A 246 -30.75 -1.82 9.49
C GLU A 246 -31.96 -2.35 10.28
N PHE A 247 -32.47 -3.52 9.90
CA PHE A 247 -33.59 -4.15 10.59
C PHE A 247 -33.24 -4.46 12.06
N VAL A 248 -32.09 -5.08 12.30
CA VAL A 248 -31.66 -5.48 13.64
C VAL A 248 -31.43 -4.27 14.56
N ILE A 249 -30.85 -3.18 14.03
CA ILE A 249 -30.70 -1.91 14.75
C ILE A 249 -32.08 -1.31 15.07
N SER A 250 -33.00 -1.26 14.08
CA SER A 250 -34.35 -0.71 14.28
C SER A 250 -35.18 -1.47 15.32
N GLN A 251 -34.93 -2.78 15.48
CA GLN A 251 -35.62 -3.63 16.44
C GLN A 251 -34.96 -3.62 17.83
N GLY A 252 -33.74 -3.09 17.95
CA GLY A 252 -32.96 -3.09 19.19
C GLY A 252 -32.55 -4.47 19.68
N LYS A 253 -32.60 -5.50 18.81
CA LYS A 253 -32.26 -6.89 19.16
C LYS A 253 -31.81 -7.68 17.94
N ALA A 254 -30.78 -8.51 18.13
CA ALA A 254 -30.19 -9.33 17.09
C ALA A 254 -30.28 -10.82 17.43
N SER A 255 -30.93 -11.63 16.58
CA SER A 255 -30.87 -13.09 16.69
C SER A 255 -31.02 -13.76 15.33
N THR A 256 -30.45 -14.97 15.20
CA THR A 256 -30.55 -15.78 13.99
C THR A 256 -32.00 -16.08 13.62
N SER A 257 -32.81 -16.49 14.60
CA SER A 257 -34.23 -16.80 14.42
C SER A 257 -35.07 -15.57 14.00
N LEU A 258 -34.70 -14.38 14.45
CA LEU A 258 -35.34 -13.12 14.07
C LEU A 258 -35.09 -12.80 12.59
N LEU A 259 -33.85 -12.94 12.13
CA LEU A 259 -33.51 -12.76 10.71
C LEU A 259 -34.17 -13.84 9.82
N GLN A 260 -34.18 -15.11 10.25
CA GLN A 260 -34.85 -16.19 9.51
C GLN A 260 -36.33 -15.88 9.27
N ARG A 261 -37.05 -15.38 10.28
CA ARG A 261 -38.48 -15.06 10.18
C ARG A 261 -38.75 -13.83 9.31
N ARG A 262 -37.95 -12.76 9.47
CA ARG A 262 -38.16 -11.50 8.74
C ARG A 262 -37.83 -11.65 7.26
N PHE A 263 -36.68 -12.25 6.97
CA PHE A 263 -36.09 -12.29 5.62
C PHE A 263 -36.34 -13.61 4.90
N ARG A 264 -37.01 -14.58 5.56
CA ARG A 264 -37.32 -15.91 5.01
C ARG A 264 -36.08 -16.66 4.51
N ILE A 265 -34.97 -16.51 5.22
CA ILE A 265 -33.68 -17.15 4.90
C ILE A 265 -33.42 -18.37 5.78
N GLY A 266 -32.59 -19.30 5.29
CA GLY A 266 -32.17 -20.48 6.03
C GLY A 266 -31.26 -20.15 7.22
N TYR A 267 -31.16 -21.07 8.19
CA TYR A 267 -30.38 -20.87 9.43
C TYR A 267 -28.93 -20.48 9.15
N GLY A 268 -28.24 -21.20 8.25
CA GLY A 268 -26.82 -20.94 7.95
C GLY A 268 -26.57 -19.53 7.41
N ARG A 269 -27.48 -19.01 6.57
CA ARG A 269 -27.39 -17.63 6.05
C ARG A 269 -27.67 -16.61 7.15
N ALA A 270 -28.70 -16.83 7.96
CA ALA A 270 -29.03 -15.97 9.09
C ALA A 270 -27.92 -15.92 10.16
N ALA A 271 -27.31 -17.07 10.47
CA ALA A 271 -26.15 -17.17 11.35
C ALA A 271 -24.95 -16.41 10.77
N GLY A 272 -24.63 -16.63 9.49
CA GLY A 272 -23.55 -15.91 8.82
C GLY A 272 -23.74 -14.39 8.81
N LEU A 273 -24.98 -13.90 8.64
CA LEU A 273 -25.30 -12.47 8.75
C LEU A 273 -25.07 -11.93 10.17
N ILE A 274 -25.53 -12.63 11.20
CA ILE A 274 -25.31 -12.25 12.61
C ILE A 274 -23.81 -12.27 12.96
N ASP A 275 -23.07 -13.28 12.53
CA ASP A 275 -21.63 -13.39 12.77
C ASP A 275 -20.87 -12.25 12.07
N THR A 276 -21.28 -11.89 10.86
CA THR A 276 -20.72 -10.75 10.13
C THR A 276 -21.01 -9.43 10.85
N MET A 277 -22.24 -9.23 11.33
CA MET A 277 -22.60 -8.05 12.13
C MET A 277 -21.78 -7.97 13.43
N TYR A 278 -21.48 -9.11 14.05
CA TYR A 278 -20.70 -9.16 15.28
C TYR A 278 -19.25 -8.72 15.04
N GLU A 279 -18.63 -9.22 13.97
CA GLU A 279 -17.25 -8.87 13.63
C GLU A 279 -17.07 -7.43 13.16
N LEU A 280 -18.10 -6.87 12.51
CA LEU A 280 -18.12 -5.46 12.10
C LEU A 280 -18.50 -4.52 13.25
N GLY A 281 -18.75 -5.06 14.46
CA GLY A 281 -19.09 -4.27 15.63
C GLY A 281 -20.50 -3.67 15.59
N VAL A 282 -21.39 -4.19 14.74
CA VAL A 282 -22.81 -3.79 14.68
C VAL A 282 -23.57 -4.42 15.86
N VAL A 283 -23.23 -5.66 16.22
CA VAL A 283 -23.82 -6.38 17.35
C VAL A 283 -22.73 -6.91 18.30
N GLY A 284 -23.05 -7.03 19.58
CA GLY A 284 -22.13 -7.42 20.64
C GLY A 284 -22.36 -8.86 21.14
N ASP A 285 -21.98 -9.08 22.39
CA ASP A 285 -22.12 -10.37 23.04
C ASP A 285 -23.58 -10.80 23.19
N ASP A 286 -23.80 -12.10 23.35
CA ASP A 286 -25.12 -12.67 23.54
C ASP A 286 -25.63 -12.36 24.96
N LEU A 287 -26.71 -11.59 25.07
CA LEU A 287 -27.33 -11.20 26.34
C LEU A 287 -28.32 -12.26 26.86
N GLY A 288 -28.32 -13.44 26.25
CA GLY A 288 -29.08 -14.62 26.67
C GLY A 288 -30.33 -14.89 25.82
N PRO A 289 -30.99 -16.03 26.07
CA PRO A 289 -31.96 -16.65 25.15
C PRO A 289 -33.20 -15.80 24.81
N THR A 290 -33.54 -14.82 25.66
CA THR A 290 -34.69 -13.92 25.47
C THR A 290 -34.32 -12.55 24.91
N LYS A 291 -33.07 -12.10 25.06
CA LYS A 291 -32.63 -10.76 24.66
C LYS A 291 -31.82 -10.74 23.36
N GLY A 292 -31.22 -11.87 22.98
CA GLY A 292 -30.35 -11.95 21.81
C GLY A 292 -29.06 -11.16 22.00
N LYS A 293 -28.35 -10.87 20.90
CA LYS A 293 -27.12 -10.07 20.93
C LYS A 293 -27.40 -8.58 21.13
N GLU A 294 -26.52 -7.93 21.88
CA GLU A 294 -26.51 -6.48 22.10
C GLU A 294 -26.35 -5.72 20.78
N ILE A 295 -26.97 -4.55 20.64
CA ILE A 295 -26.76 -3.67 19.50
C ILE A 295 -25.71 -2.63 19.88
N LEU A 296 -24.60 -2.57 19.13
CA LEU A 296 -23.46 -1.70 19.42
C LEU A 296 -23.39 -0.46 18.51
N CYS A 297 -24.22 -0.41 17.46
CA CYS A 297 -24.25 0.66 16.47
C CYS A 297 -25.66 1.24 16.28
N ASP A 298 -25.73 2.53 15.96
CA ASP A 298 -26.95 3.20 15.50
C ASP A 298 -27.02 3.26 13.97
N LEU A 299 -28.19 3.68 13.43
CA LEU A 299 -28.40 3.75 11.98
C LEU A 299 -27.42 4.73 11.30
N VAL A 300 -27.06 5.82 11.98
CA VAL A 300 -26.09 6.80 11.48
C VAL A 300 -24.70 6.17 11.34
N THR A 301 -24.27 5.39 12.33
CA THR A 301 -22.99 4.66 12.28
C THR A 301 -23.01 3.56 11.22
N LEU A 302 -24.15 2.90 11.01
CA LEU A 302 -24.31 1.89 9.97
C LEU A 302 -24.25 2.50 8.56
N GLU A 303 -24.89 3.66 8.34
CA GLU A 303 -24.80 4.39 7.06
C GLU A 303 -23.36 4.81 6.77
N ARG A 304 -22.63 5.29 7.79
CA ARG A 304 -21.19 5.55 7.64
C ARG A 304 -20.43 4.29 7.27
N LEU A 305 -20.66 3.17 7.95
CA LEU A 305 -20.04 1.89 7.57
C LEU A 305 -20.33 1.51 6.11
N ARG A 306 -21.55 1.78 5.62
CA ARG A 306 -21.96 1.55 4.22
C ARG A 306 -21.25 2.45 3.21
N GLU A 307 -20.94 3.68 3.59
CA GLU A 307 -20.16 4.60 2.76
C GLU A 307 -18.64 4.34 2.85
N ASN A 308 -18.19 3.59 3.86
CA ASN A 308 -16.78 3.30 4.13
C ASN A 308 -16.27 2.01 3.45
N LEU A 309 -17.17 1.22 2.84
CA LEU A 309 -16.93 -0.12 2.30
C LEU A 309 -17.39 -0.23 0.84
#